data_AF-A0A7I4YDM2-F1
#
_entry.id   AF-A0A7I4YDM2-F1
#
_cell.length_a   1.000
_cell.length_b   1.000
_cell.length_c   1.000
_cell.angle_alpha   90.00
_cell.angle_beta   90.00
_cell.angle_gamma   90.00
#
_symmetry.space_group_name_H-M   'P 1'
#
loop_
_entity.id
_entity.type
_entity.pdbx_description
1 polymer ?
#
loop_
_entity_poly.entity_id
_entity_poly.type
_entity_poly.pdbx_seq_one_letter_code
_entity_poly.pdbx_strand_id
1 'polypeptide(L)'
;MDAATSPAPSLFRRISRSFVEYWCRIGDDYRTVAKETAAACVKKPLKAGVYFTGLGALVYAYIANTGELATMNELRELRQRMTLLPASIHNKETDAELAKRSLLLSQHRLHYYNFWFFSLLVRSPHDSSVRIYESQDPNLKDWTVIEFFNNIYDVGFLGRWRWLDKKFNDYDVNHEELSKLPD
;
A
#
# COMPACT_ATOMS: atom_id res chain seq x y z
N MET A 1 -24.50 -47.43 59.96
CA MET A 1 -24.45 -47.61 58.49
C MET A 1 -24.39 -46.19 57.96
N ASP A 2 -23.18 -45.64 57.90
CA ASP A 2 -23.04 -44.20 57.77
C ASP A 2 -22.60 -43.91 56.34
N ALA A 3 -23.59 -43.57 55.51
CA ALA A 3 -23.40 -43.17 54.13
C ALA A 3 -22.82 -41.74 54.12
N ALA A 4 -21.51 -41.61 53.93
CA ALA A 4 -20.84 -40.34 53.72
C ALA A 4 -21.21 -39.76 52.35
N THR A 5 -22.14 -38.81 52.33
CA THR A 5 -22.46 -37.98 51.17
C THR A 5 -21.25 -37.10 50.83
N SER A 6 -20.58 -37.40 49.72
CA SER A 6 -19.50 -36.57 49.18
C SER A 6 -20.06 -35.23 48.66
N PRO A 7 -19.43 -34.07 48.93
CA PRO A 7 -19.94 -32.78 48.47
C PRO A 7 -19.82 -32.68 46.94
N ALA A 8 -20.92 -32.28 46.29
CA ALA A 8 -20.95 -32.07 44.84
C ALA A 8 -19.88 -31.03 44.43
N PRO A 9 -19.11 -31.29 43.35
CA PRO A 9 -18.04 -30.39 42.93
C PRO A 9 -18.61 -29.03 42.56
N SER A 10 -18.02 -27.96 43.10
CA SER A 10 -18.47 -26.59 42.86
C SER A 10 -18.48 -26.28 41.35
N LEU A 11 -19.57 -25.69 40.86
CA LEU A 11 -19.73 -25.28 39.45
C LEU A 11 -18.51 -24.49 38.94
N PHE A 12 -17.92 -23.67 39.81
CA PHE A 12 -16.72 -22.89 39.53
C PHE A 12 -15.49 -23.75 39.20
N ARG A 13 -15.30 -24.85 39.93
CA ARG A 13 -14.20 -25.81 39.70
C ARG A 13 -14.39 -26.59 38.40
N ARG A 14 -15.64 -26.82 37.99
CA ARG A 14 -15.98 -27.48 36.72
C ARG A 14 -15.77 -26.54 35.53
N ILE A 15 -16.12 -25.26 35.67
CA ILE A 15 -15.90 -24.24 34.64
C ILE A 15 -14.40 -23.96 34.46
N SER A 16 -13.65 -23.79 35.55
CA SER A 16 -12.19 -23.53 35.45
C SER A 16 -11.45 -24.70 34.82
N ARG A 17 -11.79 -25.94 35.18
CA ARG A 17 -11.21 -27.14 34.58
C ARG A 17 -11.52 -27.25 33.08
N SER A 18 -12.78 -27.00 32.69
CA SER A 18 -13.19 -26.99 31.29
C SER A 18 -12.44 -25.93 30.47
N PHE A 19 -12.23 -24.74 31.02
CA PHE A 19 -11.45 -23.68 30.38
C PHE A 19 -9.98 -24.07 30.20
N VAL A 20 -9.35 -24.64 31.22
CA VAL A 20 -7.96 -25.13 31.14
C VAL A 20 -7.84 -26.25 30.11
N GLU A 21 -8.75 -27.24 30.13
CA GLU A 21 -8.76 -28.33 29.16
C GLU A 21 -8.95 -27.81 27.72
N TYR A 22 -9.80 -26.79 27.52
CA TYR A 22 -9.99 -26.15 26.23
C TYR A 22 -8.71 -25.47 25.72
N TRP A 23 -8.02 -24.69 26.55
CA TRP A 23 -6.76 -24.04 26.16
C TRP A 23 -5.62 -25.04 25.97
N CYS A 24 -5.53 -26.09 26.80
CA CYS A 24 -4.58 -27.18 26.58
C CYS A 24 -4.80 -27.85 25.23
N ARG A 25 -6.06 -28.16 24.88
CA ARG A 25 -6.40 -28.74 23.57
C ARG A 25 -6.02 -27.82 22.42
N ILE A 26 -6.33 -26.53 22.52
CA ILE A 26 -5.92 -25.53 21.52
C ILE A 26 -4.38 -25.52 21.37
N GLY A 27 -3.65 -25.52 22.49
CA GLY A 27 -2.20 -25.56 22.47
C GLY A 27 -1.64 -26.81 21.78
N ASP A 28 -2.21 -27.97 22.09
CA ASP A 28 -1.83 -29.24 21.45
C ASP A 28 -2.15 -29.28 19.96
N ASP A 29 -3.28 -28.70 19.53
CA ASP A 29 -3.65 -28.58 18.12
C ASP A 29 -2.64 -27.71 17.36
N TYR A 30 -2.30 -26.52 17.86
CA TYR A 30 -1.30 -25.66 17.23
C TYR A 30 0.10 -26.28 17.22
N ARG A 31 0.48 -26.99 18.30
CA ARG A 31 1.76 -27.72 18.37
C ARG A 31 1.82 -28.82 17.30
N THR A 32 0.72 -29.54 17.11
CA THR A 32 0.61 -30.60 16.10
C THR A 32 0.73 -30.02 14.70
N VAL A 33 -0.02 -28.94 14.40
CA VAL A 33 0.08 -28.21 13.14
C VAL A 33 1.51 -27.72 12.88
N ALA A 34 2.19 -27.15 13.88
CA ALA A 34 3.56 -26.68 13.72
C ALA A 34 4.55 -27.80 13.39
N LYS A 35 4.45 -28.95 14.07
CA LYS A 35 5.29 -30.13 13.80
C LYS A 35 5.04 -30.69 12.40
N GLU A 36 3.78 -30.82 12.01
CA GLU A 36 3.39 -31.33 10.69
C GLU A 36 3.82 -30.38 9.57
N THR A 37 3.68 -29.07 9.79
CA THR A 37 4.14 -28.03 8.86
C THR A 37 5.65 -28.10 8.67
N ALA A 38 6.43 -28.20 9.76
CA ALA A 38 7.88 -28.34 9.69
C ALA A 38 8.28 -29.61 8.91
N ALA A 39 7.64 -30.75 9.20
CA ALA A 39 7.86 -31.98 8.47
C ALA A 39 7.48 -31.86 6.98
N ALA A 40 6.40 -31.13 6.66
CA ALA A 40 5.97 -30.88 5.29
C ALA A 40 6.97 -29.99 4.52
N CYS A 41 7.54 -28.99 5.18
CA CYS A 41 8.59 -28.14 4.60
C CYS A 41 9.83 -28.95 4.22
N VAL A 42 10.27 -29.88 5.10
CA VAL A 42 11.40 -30.78 4.82
C VAL A 42 11.07 -31.76 3.68
N LYS A 43 9.84 -32.30 3.65
CA LYS A 43 9.41 -33.23 2.59
C LYS A 43 9.32 -32.58 1.21
N LYS A 44 8.94 -31.30 1.12
CA LYS A 44 8.75 -30.57 -0.15
C LYS A 44 9.38 -29.17 -0.10
N PRO A 45 10.72 -29.06 -0.12
CA PRO A 45 11.42 -27.80 0.08
C PRO A 45 11.12 -26.76 -1.00
N LEU A 46 10.91 -27.16 -2.25
CA LEU A 46 10.57 -26.24 -3.34
C LEU A 46 9.21 -25.56 -3.11
N LYS A 47 8.19 -26.32 -2.72
CA LYS A 47 6.86 -25.77 -2.43
C LYS A 47 6.92 -24.82 -1.23
N ALA A 48 7.61 -25.23 -0.17
CA ALA A 48 7.82 -24.39 1.00
C ALA A 48 8.55 -23.09 0.63
N GLY A 49 9.59 -23.17 -0.20
CA GLY A 49 10.33 -22.03 -0.73
C GLY A 49 9.40 -21.02 -1.39
N VAL A 50 8.55 -21.45 -2.33
CA VAL A 50 7.58 -20.56 -3.02
C VAL A 50 6.66 -19.86 -2.03
N TYR A 51 6.13 -20.56 -1.02
CA TYR A 51 5.27 -19.95 -0.01
C TYR A 51 6.02 -18.92 0.84
N PHE A 52 7.24 -19.23 1.30
CA PHE A 52 8.04 -18.30 2.09
C PHE A 52 8.52 -17.10 1.28
N THR A 53 8.88 -17.27 0.01
CA THR A 53 9.24 -16.15 -0.86
C THR A 53 8.03 -15.26 -1.12
N GLY A 54 6.85 -15.84 -1.36
CA GLY A 54 5.62 -15.07 -1.55
C GLY A 54 5.25 -14.27 -0.30
N LEU A 55 5.28 -14.92 0.87
CA LEU A 55 5.03 -14.25 2.15
C LEU A 55 6.08 -13.16 2.43
N GLY A 56 7.35 -13.46 2.21
CA GLY A 56 8.45 -12.51 2.39
C GLY A 56 8.32 -11.30 1.46
N ALA A 57 7.94 -11.51 0.20
CA ALA A 57 7.69 -10.43 -0.75
C ALA A 57 6.52 -9.55 -0.32
N LEU A 58 5.42 -10.14 0.19
CA LEU A 58 4.28 -9.38 0.71
C LEU A 58 4.66 -8.60 1.98
N VAL A 59 5.40 -9.20 2.91
CA VAL A 59 5.89 -8.51 4.11
C VAL A 59 6.82 -7.37 3.73
N TYR A 60 7.74 -7.61 2.79
CA TYR A 60 8.63 -6.58 2.28
C TYR A 60 7.86 -5.44 1.60
N ALA A 61 6.87 -5.76 0.75
CA ALA A 61 6.03 -4.77 0.10
C ALA A 61 5.21 -3.95 1.09
N TYR A 62 4.73 -4.58 2.18
CA TYR A 62 4.01 -3.89 3.25
C TYR A 62 4.90 -2.88 3.99
N ILE A 63 6.11 -3.30 4.38
CA ILE A 63 7.06 -2.44 5.10
C ILE A 63 7.59 -1.33 4.19
N ALA A 64 7.82 -1.64 2.91
CA ALA A 64 8.32 -0.71 1.92
C ALA A 64 7.23 0.20 1.34
N ASN A 65 5.96 0.06 1.73
CA ASN A 65 4.90 0.84 1.10
C ASN A 65 5.06 2.35 1.36
N THR A 66 4.85 3.19 0.34
CA THR A 66 4.97 4.64 0.47
C THR A 66 3.79 5.20 1.24
N GLY A 67 4.05 5.92 2.34
CA GLY A 67 3.02 6.66 3.07
C GLY A 67 2.68 8.02 2.44
N GLU A 68 1.55 8.61 2.84
CA GLU A 68 1.11 9.93 2.35
C GLU A 68 2.10 11.04 2.71
N LEU A 69 2.50 11.12 3.99
CA LEU A 69 3.47 12.11 4.45
C LEU A 69 4.83 11.96 3.75
N ALA A 70 5.27 10.71 3.56
CA ALA A 70 6.49 10.40 2.83
C ALA A 70 6.41 10.88 1.37
N THR A 71 5.26 10.67 0.73
CA THR A 71 4.98 11.16 -0.64
C THR A 71 5.05 12.69 -0.72
N MET A 72 4.50 13.39 0.29
CA MET A 72 4.57 14.85 0.34
C MET A 72 5.99 15.35 0.55
N ASN A 73 6.81 14.66 1.36
CA ASN A 73 8.20 15.00 1.58
C ASN A 73 9.05 14.74 0.33
N GLU A 74 8.91 13.58 -0.30
CA GLU A 74 9.58 13.24 -1.56
C GLU A 74 9.29 14.31 -2.63
N LEU A 75 8.03 14.73 -2.78
CA LEU A 75 7.69 15.75 -3.75
C LEU A 75 8.32 17.12 -3.43
N ARG A 76 8.52 17.46 -2.15
CA ARG A 76 9.25 18.68 -1.77
C ARG A 76 10.73 18.57 -2.09
N GLU A 77 11.34 17.43 -1.79
CA GLU A 77 12.75 17.17 -2.10
C GLU A 77 13.02 17.23 -3.61
N LEU A 78 12.16 16.62 -4.42
CA LEU A 78 12.27 16.68 -5.87
C LEU A 78 12.13 18.10 -6.41
N ARG A 79 11.18 18.90 -5.90
CA ARG A 79 11.08 20.33 -6.26
C ARG A 79 12.34 21.10 -5.88
N GLN A 80 12.85 20.89 -4.67
CA GLN A 80 14.08 21.54 -4.23
C GLN A 80 15.25 21.19 -5.14
N ARG A 81 15.37 19.91 -5.55
CA ARG A 81 16.39 19.47 -6.50
C ARG A 81 16.27 20.17 -7.86
N MET A 82 15.05 20.32 -8.40
CA MET A 82 14.85 21.08 -9.64
C MET A 82 15.25 22.55 -9.48
N THR A 83 14.96 23.19 -8.34
CA THR A 83 15.35 24.59 -8.09
C THR A 83 16.87 24.81 -8.09
N LEU A 84 17.67 23.77 -7.80
CA LEU A 84 19.12 23.85 -7.82
C LEU A 84 19.69 23.82 -9.25
N LEU A 85 18.91 23.38 -10.23
CA LEU A 85 19.33 23.34 -11.61
C LEU A 85 18.97 24.64 -12.34
N PRO A 86 19.78 25.08 -13.32
CA PRO A 86 19.38 26.12 -14.24
C PRO A 86 18.18 25.68 -15.09
N ALA A 87 17.18 26.55 -15.24
CA ALA A 87 15.98 26.26 -16.03
C ALA A 87 16.25 25.93 -17.51
N SER A 88 17.43 26.24 -18.04
CA SER A 88 17.84 25.90 -19.41
C SER A 88 18.05 24.40 -19.61
N ILE A 89 18.55 23.69 -18.59
CA ILE A 89 18.85 22.25 -18.68
C ILE A 89 17.72 21.36 -18.18
N HIS A 90 16.63 21.94 -17.66
CA HIS A 90 15.50 21.16 -17.18
C HIS A 90 14.83 20.37 -18.31
N ASN A 91 14.49 19.12 -18.01
CA ASN A 91 13.57 18.37 -18.82
C ASN A 91 12.14 18.92 -18.68
N LYS A 92 11.54 19.34 -19.80
CA LYS A 92 10.18 19.92 -19.83
C LYS A 92 9.12 18.95 -19.35
N GLU A 93 9.30 17.64 -19.56
CA GLU A 93 8.36 16.64 -19.07
C GLU A 93 8.36 16.56 -17.55
N THR A 94 9.54 16.65 -16.93
CA THR A 94 9.69 16.62 -15.47
C THR A 94 9.10 17.88 -14.84
N ASP A 95 9.39 19.06 -15.42
CA ASP A 95 8.79 20.32 -14.98
C ASP A 95 7.26 20.29 -15.06
N ALA A 96 6.71 19.79 -16.18
CA ALA A 96 5.27 19.67 -16.38
C ALA A 96 4.64 18.70 -15.38
N GLU A 97 5.28 17.56 -15.10
CA GLU A 97 4.80 16.58 -14.11
C GLU A 97 4.77 17.17 -12.70
N LEU A 98 5.84 17.86 -12.28
CA LEU A 98 5.86 18.55 -10.99
C LEU A 98 4.81 19.65 -10.90
N ALA A 99 4.67 20.48 -11.93
CA ALA A 99 3.70 21.57 -11.97
C ALA A 99 2.27 21.01 -11.87
N LYS A 100 1.96 19.99 -12.67
CA LYS A 100 0.65 19.33 -12.66
C LYS A 100 0.34 18.68 -11.33
N ARG A 101 1.28 17.93 -10.75
CA ARG A 101 1.10 17.30 -9.43
C ARG A 101 0.93 18.33 -8.32
N SER A 102 1.66 19.44 -8.38
CA SER A 102 1.51 20.58 -7.46
C SER A 102 0.13 21.23 -7.56
N LEU A 103 -0.36 21.44 -8.79
CA LEU A 103 -1.67 21.99 -9.04
C LEU A 103 -2.77 21.10 -8.46
N LEU A 104 -2.73 19.80 -8.75
CA LEU A 104 -3.71 18.84 -8.24
C LEU A 104 -3.73 18.77 -6.71
N LEU A 105 -2.56 18.84 -6.07
CA LEU A 105 -2.47 18.90 -4.61
C LEU A 105 -3.03 20.20 -4.04
N SER A 106 -2.68 21.36 -4.63
CA SER A 106 -3.20 22.66 -4.18
C SER A 106 -4.72 22.79 -4.34
N GLN A 107 -5.30 22.05 -5.27
CA GLN A 107 -6.74 22.01 -5.52
C GLN A 107 -7.45 20.91 -4.73
N HIS A 108 -6.76 20.16 -3.85
CA HIS A 108 -7.32 19.01 -3.13
C HIS A 108 -7.94 17.94 -4.05
N ARG A 109 -7.37 17.80 -5.25
CA ARG A 109 -7.81 16.88 -6.30
C ARG A 109 -6.95 15.65 -6.46
N LEU A 110 -5.92 15.47 -5.64
CA LEU A 110 -5.06 14.30 -5.66
C LEU A 110 -5.24 13.53 -4.36
N HIS A 111 -5.82 12.34 -4.46
CA HIS A 111 -6.18 11.51 -3.32
C HIS A 111 -5.22 10.33 -3.21
N TYR A 112 -4.75 10.09 -1.99
CA TYR A 112 -3.87 8.97 -1.66
C TYR A 112 -4.69 7.80 -1.09
N TYR A 113 -4.49 6.62 -1.65
CA TYR A 113 -5.12 5.38 -1.20
C TYR A 113 -4.06 4.31 -0.87
N ASN A 114 -4.13 3.73 0.32
CA ASN A 114 -3.21 2.69 0.78
C ASN A 114 -3.86 1.30 0.69
N PHE A 115 -3.27 0.39 -0.08
CA PHE A 115 -3.71 -1.01 -0.26
C PHE A 115 -2.78 -2.03 0.41
N TRP A 116 -2.14 -1.62 1.51
CA TRP A 116 -1.16 -2.37 2.31
C TRP A 116 0.16 -2.66 1.59
N PHE A 117 0.12 -3.32 0.43
CA PHE A 117 1.32 -3.73 -0.34
C PHE A 117 1.72 -2.72 -1.42
N PHE A 118 0.82 -1.80 -1.75
CA PHE A 118 1.02 -0.73 -2.70
C PHE A 118 0.12 0.45 -2.35
N SER A 119 0.39 1.58 -2.96
CA SER A 119 -0.38 2.81 -2.79
C SER A 119 -0.80 3.34 -4.16
N LEU A 120 -1.94 4.02 -4.23
CA LEU A 120 -2.42 4.68 -5.43
C LEU A 120 -2.55 6.18 -5.18
N LEU A 121 -2.16 6.97 -6.17
CA LEU A 121 -2.61 8.35 -6.29
C LEU A 121 -3.69 8.39 -7.36
N VAL A 122 -4.85 8.93 -7.00
CA VAL A 122 -6.01 9.02 -7.90
C VAL A 122 -6.40 10.49 -7.99
N ARG A 123 -6.58 10.98 -9.21
CA ARG A 123 -7.03 12.35 -9.43
C ARG A 123 -8.56 12.43 -9.38
N SER A 124 -9.11 13.51 -8.86
CA SER A 124 -10.54 13.83 -9.02
C SER A 124 -10.72 14.96 -10.05
N PRO A 125 -11.80 14.95 -10.84
CA PRO A 125 -12.09 16.03 -11.78
C PRO A 125 -12.36 17.36 -11.06
N HIS A 126 -12.96 17.31 -9.87
CA HIS A 126 -13.29 18.46 -9.05
C HIS A 126 -12.85 18.23 -7.59
N ASP A 127 -12.68 19.32 -6.83
CA ASP A 127 -12.49 19.21 -5.39
C ASP A 127 -13.80 18.73 -4.73
N SER A 128 -13.64 17.96 -3.65
CA SER A 128 -14.70 17.49 -2.76
C SER A 128 -15.58 18.62 -2.20
N SER A 129 -15.06 19.84 -2.10
CA SER A 129 -15.79 21.02 -1.60
C SER A 129 -16.69 21.68 -2.66
N VAL A 130 -16.40 21.46 -3.95
CA VAL A 130 -17.10 22.12 -5.06
C VAL A 130 -18.48 21.49 -5.25
N ARG A 131 -19.49 22.35 -5.47
CA ARG A 131 -20.90 21.98 -5.64
C ARG A 131 -21.50 22.57 -6.93
N ILE A 132 -20.77 22.46 -8.04
CA ILE A 132 -21.27 22.84 -9.37
C ILE A 132 -22.14 21.72 -9.96
N TYR A 133 -23.04 22.04 -10.89
CA TYR A 133 -23.93 21.06 -11.53
C TYR A 133 -23.16 19.82 -12.04
N GLU A 134 -22.06 20.04 -12.77
CA GLU A 134 -21.19 18.99 -13.30
C GLU A 134 -20.64 18.03 -12.22
N SER A 135 -20.39 18.54 -11.02
CA SER A 135 -19.89 17.73 -9.90
C SER A 135 -20.99 16.96 -9.17
N GLN A 136 -22.25 17.38 -9.29
CA GLN A 136 -23.37 16.83 -8.51
C GLN A 136 -24.24 15.87 -9.32
N ASP A 137 -24.40 16.11 -10.62
CA ASP A 137 -25.26 15.29 -11.48
C ASP A 137 -24.67 13.87 -11.67
N PRO A 138 -25.35 12.81 -11.17
CA PRO A 138 -24.89 11.44 -11.36
C PRO A 138 -24.93 10.98 -12.83
N ASN A 139 -25.77 11.60 -13.66
CA ASN A 139 -25.92 11.22 -15.08
C ASN A 139 -24.73 11.65 -15.93
N LEU A 140 -23.93 12.62 -15.46
CA LEU A 140 -22.70 13.07 -16.11
C LEU A 140 -21.48 12.25 -15.71
N LYS A 141 -21.60 11.39 -14.69
CA LYS A 141 -20.49 10.59 -14.17
C LYS A 141 -20.56 9.17 -14.72
N ASP A 142 -19.39 8.65 -15.08
CA ASP A 142 -19.24 7.23 -15.31
C ASP A 142 -19.51 6.43 -14.03
N TRP A 143 -19.68 5.13 -14.18
CA TRP A 143 -19.77 4.25 -13.02
C TRP A 143 -18.51 4.40 -12.14
N THR A 144 -18.70 4.57 -10.83
CA THR A 144 -17.65 4.97 -9.88
C THR A 144 -16.38 4.12 -9.95
N VAL A 145 -16.51 2.83 -10.23
CA VAL A 145 -15.36 1.92 -10.37
C VAL A 145 -14.56 2.23 -11.65
N ILE A 146 -15.23 2.46 -12.77
CA ILE A 146 -14.59 2.84 -14.04
C ILE A 146 -13.92 4.21 -13.89
N GLU A 147 -14.63 5.17 -13.28
CA GLU A 147 -14.07 6.50 -13.01
C GLU A 147 -12.81 6.40 -12.15
N PHE A 148 -12.81 5.56 -11.11
CA PHE A 148 -11.64 5.35 -10.25
C PHE A 148 -10.44 4.83 -11.04
N PHE A 149 -10.61 3.76 -11.82
CA PHE A 149 -9.51 3.17 -12.59
C PHE A 149 -9.00 4.10 -13.71
N ASN A 150 -9.89 4.83 -14.38
CA ASN A 150 -9.53 5.80 -15.41
C ASN A 150 -8.78 7.02 -14.86
N ASN A 151 -8.90 7.28 -13.56
CA ASN A 151 -8.29 8.42 -12.89
C ASN A 151 -7.08 8.06 -12.01
N ILE A 152 -6.56 6.83 -12.10
CA ILE A 152 -5.28 6.48 -11.48
C ILE A 152 -4.20 7.38 -12.09
N TYR A 153 -3.56 8.15 -11.22
CA TYR A 153 -2.53 9.10 -11.58
C TYR A 153 -1.13 8.50 -11.45
N ASP A 154 -0.87 7.76 -10.37
CA ASP A 154 0.41 7.10 -10.14
C ASP A 154 0.22 5.88 -9.22
N VAL A 155 1.15 4.92 -9.31
CA VAL A 155 1.18 3.71 -8.50
C VAL A 155 2.48 3.69 -7.70
N GLY A 156 2.32 3.67 -6.38
CA GLY A 156 3.37 3.54 -5.39
C GLY A 156 3.60 2.07 -5.12
N PHE A 157 4.82 1.59 -5.37
CA PHE A 157 5.18 0.19 -5.11
C PHE A 157 6.64 0.10 -4.69
N LEU A 158 6.92 -0.58 -3.57
CA LEU A 158 8.27 -0.70 -2.99
C LEU A 158 8.94 0.66 -2.73
N GLY A 159 8.23 1.59 -2.11
CA GLY A 159 8.82 2.84 -1.63
C GLY A 159 9.00 3.90 -2.72
N ARG A 160 8.53 3.66 -3.95
CA ARG A 160 8.67 4.59 -5.07
C ARG A 160 7.39 4.70 -5.89
N TRP A 161 7.15 5.90 -6.41
CA TRP A 161 6.10 6.18 -7.38
C TRP A 161 6.59 5.91 -8.80
N ARG A 162 5.96 4.95 -9.49
CA ARG A 162 6.50 4.40 -10.75
C ARG A 162 6.48 5.38 -11.90
N TRP A 163 5.40 6.18 -12.05
CA TRP A 163 5.34 7.18 -13.12
C TRP A 163 6.20 8.40 -12.80
N LEU A 164 6.20 8.85 -11.54
CA LEU A 164 7.07 9.94 -11.10
C LEU A 164 8.55 9.61 -11.33
N ASP A 165 9.02 8.46 -10.86
CA ASP A 165 10.43 8.01 -10.98
C ASP A 165 10.84 7.93 -12.45
N LYS A 166 9.95 7.41 -13.32
CA LYS A 166 10.18 7.37 -14.77
C LYS A 166 10.34 8.77 -15.38
N LYS A 167 9.51 9.73 -14.96
CA LYS A 167 9.58 11.12 -15.42
C LYS A 167 10.75 11.90 -14.83
N PHE A 168 11.41 11.36 -13.81
CA PHE A 168 12.56 11.94 -13.13
C PHE A 168 13.90 11.32 -13.50
N ASN A 169 13.95 10.29 -14.35
CA ASN A 169 15.22 9.62 -14.69
C ASN A 169 16.24 10.56 -15.37
N ASP A 170 15.78 11.41 -16.30
CA ASP A 170 16.60 12.34 -17.07
C ASP A 170 16.14 13.79 -16.85
N TYR A 171 15.97 14.18 -15.58
CA TYR A 171 15.41 15.48 -15.20
C TYR A 171 16.32 16.69 -15.53
N ASP A 172 17.62 16.44 -15.66
CA ASP A 172 18.69 17.40 -15.95
C ASP A 172 19.11 17.42 -17.43
N VAL A 173 18.37 16.72 -18.29
CA VAL A 173 18.62 16.65 -19.73
C VAL A 173 17.50 17.35 -20.49
N ASN A 174 17.85 18.42 -21.21
CA ASN A 174 16.92 19.09 -22.12
C ASN A 174 16.98 18.48 -23.52
N HIS A 175 16.08 17.54 -23.82
CA HIS A 175 15.99 16.89 -25.12
C HIS A 175 15.65 17.85 -26.27
N GLU A 176 14.98 18.98 -26.01
CA GLU A 176 14.66 19.99 -27.05
C GLU A 176 15.93 20.71 -27.54
N GLU A 177 16.93 20.89 -26.69
CA GLU A 177 18.22 21.44 -27.09
C GLU A 177 19.06 20.39 -27.82
N LEU A 178 19.08 19.15 -27.31
CA LEU A 178 19.84 18.05 -27.92
C LEU A 178 19.36 17.74 -29.34
N SER A 179 18.04 17.75 -29.58
CA SER A 179 17.47 17.50 -30.91
C SER A 179 17.85 18.54 -31.97
N LYS A 180 18.42 19.69 -31.58
CA LYS A 180 18.88 20.73 -32.52
C LYS A 180 20.33 20.53 -32.95
N LEU A 181 21.05 19.59 -32.33
CA LEU A 181 22.42 19.27 -32.69
C LEU A 181 22.44 18.33 -33.91
N PRO A 182 23.44 18.46 -34.80
CA PRO A 182 23.65 17.50 -35.89
C PRO A 182 24.06 16.12 -35.33
N ASP A 183 23.70 15.06 -36.05
CA ASP A 183 24.05 13.66 -35.75
C ASP A 183 25.56 13.37 -35.81
#